data_AF-A0A559M531-F1
#
_entry.id   AF-A0A559M531-F1
#
_cell.length_a   1.000
_cell.length_b   1.000
_cell.length_c   1.000
_cell.angle_alpha   90.00
_cell.angle_beta   90.00
_cell.angle_gamma   90.00
#
_symmetry.space_group_name_H-M   'P 1'
#
loop_
_entity.id
_entity.type
_entity.pdbx_description
1 polymer ?
#
loop_
_entity_poly.entity_id
_entity_poly.type
_entity_poly.pdbx_seq_one_letter_code
_entity_poly.pdbx_strand_id
1 'polypeptide(L)' 'MTALMVARVLKPGGRWLYITYRQPHFMKPLLVRDDKWEVEVEVLEDPDGGGGFEYFGFIMKRHQNR' A
#
# COMPACT_ATOMS: atom_id res chain seq x y z
N MET A 1 4.14 4.03 -12.61
CA MET A 1 2.68 4.26 -12.44
C MET A 1 2.48 4.99 -11.13
N THR A 2 1.82 6.15 -11.11
CA THR A 2 1.61 6.91 -9.87
C THR A 2 0.36 6.41 -9.12
N ALA A 3 0.28 6.68 -7.81
CA ALA A 3 -0.90 6.34 -7.01
C ALA A 3 -2.23 6.82 -7.64
N LEU A 4 -2.24 8.02 -8.21
CA LEU A 4 -3.43 8.58 -8.87
C LEU A 4 -3.87 7.78 -10.10
N MET A 5 -2.95 7.22 -10.87
CA MET A 5 -3.28 6.35 -12.00
C MET A 5 -3.98 5.06 -11.52
N VAL A 6 -3.52 4.49 -10.41
CA VAL A 6 -4.15 3.30 -9.82
C VAL A 6 -5.53 3.63 -9.26
N ALA A 7 -5.68 4.74 -8.55
CA ALA A 7 -6.98 5.19 -8.00
C ALA A 7 -8.05 5.33 -9.08
N ARG A 8 -7.66 5.78 -10.28
CA ARG A 8 -8.59 5.96 -11.42
C ARG A 8 -9.16 4.64 -11.93
N VAL A 9 -8.35 3.59 -12.00
CA VAL A 9 -8.74 2.30 -12.62
C VAL A 9 -9.33 1.30 -11.63
N LEU A 10 -9.03 1.45 -10.34
CA LEU A 10 -9.47 0.51 -9.32
C LEU A 10 -10.97 0.69 -9.03
N LYS A 11 -11.82 -0.32 -9.16
CA LYS A 11 -13.26 -0.17 -8.84
C LYS A 11 -13.50 0.25 -7.36
N PRO A 12 -14.64 0.87 -7.01
CA PRO A 12 -15.01 1.10 -5.61
C PRO A 12 -14.91 -0.17 -4.76
N GLY A 13 -14.33 -0.06 -3.56
CA GLY A 13 -14.02 -1.20 -2.69
C GLY A 13 -12.88 -2.10 -3.18
N GLY A 14 -12.29 -1.85 -4.34
CA GLY A 14 -11.12 -2.55 -4.85
C GLY A 14 -9.88 -2.32 -3.98
N ARG A 15 -8.95 -3.27 -4.02
CA ARG A 15 -7.71 -3.23 -3.25
C ARG A 15 -6.49 -3.10 -4.16
N TRP A 16 -5.55 -2.26 -3.76
CA TRP A 16 -4.21 -2.18 -4.35
C TRP A 16 -3.19 -2.62 -3.31
N LEU A 17 -2.40 -3.64 -3.64
CA LEU A 17 -1.27 -4.10 -2.85
C LEU A 17 0.03 -3.55 -3.45
N TYR A 18 0.84 -2.90 -2.61
CA TYR A 18 2.14 -2.38 -2.99
C TYR A 18 3.20 -2.87 -2.01
N ILE A 19 4.17 -3.66 -2.49
CA ILE A 19 5.21 -4.27 -1.68
C ILE A 19 6.55 -3.62 -1.98
N THR A 20 7.32 -3.29 -0.95
CA THR A 20 8.64 -2.67 -1.12
C THR A 20 9.55 -2.94 0.09
N TYR A 21 10.86 -2.96 -0.12
CA TYR A 21 11.86 -2.93 0.96
C TYR A 21 12.09 -1.51 1.52
N ARG A 22 11.49 -0.49 0.90
CA ARG A 22 11.67 0.90 1.31
C ARG A 22 10.93 1.18 2.62
N GLN A 23 11.62 1.87 3.51
CA GLN A 23 11.08 2.24 4.81
C GLN A 23 9.74 3.00 4.71
N PRO A 24 8.73 2.69 5.55
CA PRO A 24 7.40 3.26 5.40
C PRO A 24 7.33 4.79 5.51
N HIS A 25 8.22 5.41 6.27
CA HIS A 25 8.26 6.86 6.42
C HIS A 25 8.52 7.59 5.09
N PHE A 26 9.22 6.96 4.13
CA PHE A 26 9.41 7.52 2.79
C PHE A 26 8.23 7.26 1.86
N MET A 27 7.56 6.12 2.02
CA MET A 27 6.53 5.67 1.09
C MET A 27 5.13 6.20 1.45
N LYS A 28 4.82 6.35 2.75
CA LYS A 28 3.53 6.88 3.22
C LYS A 28 3.14 8.21 2.55
N PRO A 29 4.02 9.24 2.44
CA PRO A 29 3.66 10.50 1.78
C PRO A 29 3.27 10.36 0.29
N LEU A 30 3.72 9.29 -0.38
CA LEU A 30 3.43 9.06 -1.79
C LEU A 30 2.13 8.26 -2.00
N LEU A 31 1.76 7.43 -1.03
CA LEU A 31 0.67 6.46 -1.12
C LEU A 31 -0.60 6.88 -0.38
N VAL A 32 -0.47 7.61 0.74
CA VAL A 32 -1.61 8.05 1.55
C VAL A 32 -2.37 9.16 0.83
N ARG A 33 -3.66 8.92 0.60
CA ARG A 33 -4.61 9.82 -0.07
C ARG A 33 -5.98 9.67 0.59
N ASP A 34 -6.23 10.47 1.62
CA ASP A 34 -7.41 10.38 2.48
C ASP A 34 -8.75 10.52 1.73
N ASP A 35 -8.75 11.11 0.53
CA ASP A 35 -9.95 11.25 -0.29
C ASP A 35 -10.21 10.05 -1.23
N LYS A 36 -9.25 9.12 -1.36
CA LYS A 36 -9.32 8.00 -2.31
C LYS A 36 -9.48 6.65 -1.64
N TRP A 37 -8.73 6.39 -0.57
CA TRP A 37 -8.64 5.07 0.03
C TRP A 37 -8.15 5.11 1.48
N GLU A 38 -8.47 4.04 2.20
CA GLU A 38 -7.84 3.67 3.47
C GLU A 38 -6.53 2.95 3.20
N VAL A 39 -5.51 3.14 4.06
CA VAL A 39 -4.19 2.52 3.92
C VAL A 39 -3.83 1.73 5.18
N GLU A 40 -3.50 0.46 5.00
CA GLU A 40 -2.94 -0.43 6.01
C GLU A 40 -1.50 -0.79 5.63
N VAL A 41 -0.62 -0.93 6.63
CA VAL A 41 0.79 -1.28 6.43
C VAL A 41 1.13 -2.51 7.26
N GLU A 42 1.64 -3.53 6.60
CA GLU A 42 2.11 -4.77 7.22
C GLU A 42 3.62 -4.89 7.02
N VAL A 43 4.32 -5.32 8.06
CA VAL A 43 5.72 -5.76 7.93
C VAL A 43 5.69 -7.22 7.49
N LEU A 44 6.36 -7.49 6.38
CA LEU A 44 6.50 -8.81 5.78
C LEU A 44 7.85 -9.37 6.21
N GLU A 45 7.84 -10.08 7.33
CA GLU A 45 9.00 -10.77 7.89
C GLU A 45 8.95 -12.25 7.53
N ASP A 46 10.11 -12.84 7.30
CA ASP A 46 10.27 -14.29 7.19
C ASP A 46 10.46 -14.85 8.61
N PRO A 47 9.53 -15.65 9.14
CA PRO A 47 9.62 -16.23 10.47
C PRO A 47 10.87 -17.09 10.68
N ASP A 48 11.40 -17.68 9.59
CA ASP A 48 12.56 -18.57 9.61
C ASP A 48 13.88 -17.82 9.31
N GLY A 49 13.84 -16.48 9.23
CA GLY A 49 15.04 -15.63 9.19
C GLY A 49 15.78 -15.57 7.86
N GLY A 50 15.13 -15.88 6.73
CA GLY A 50 15.76 -15.98 5.42
C GLY A 50 16.13 -14.65 4.72
N GLY A 51 15.72 -13.49 5.25
CA GLY A 51 15.89 -12.19 4.59
C GLY A 51 16.60 -11.14 5.45
N GLY A 52 17.74 -10.63 5.00
CA GLY A 52 18.49 -9.56 5.70
C GLY A 52 17.80 -8.18 5.70
N PHE A 53 16.64 -8.02 5.04
CA PHE A 53 15.86 -6.79 5.00
C PHE A 53 14.36 -7.08 5.07
N GLU A 54 13.66 -6.34 5.94
CA GLU A 54 12.20 -6.35 6.04
C GLU A 54 11.57 -5.80 4.76
N TYR A 55 10.47 -6.44 4.33
CA TYR A 55 9.58 -5.87 3.32
C TYR A 55 8.36 -5.26 3.99
N PHE A 56 7.73 -4.31 3.30
CA PHE A 56 6.53 -3.63 3.77
C PHE A 56 5.45 -3.76 2.72
N GLY A 57 4.30 -4.30 3.14
CA GLY A 57 3.08 -4.36 2.34
C GLY A 57 2.17 -3.18 2.65
N PHE A 58 1.83 -2.39 1.65
CA PHE A 58 0.82 -1.33 1.74
C PHE A 58 -0.46 -1.83 1.07
N ILE A 59 -1.53 -1.92 1.86
CA ILE A 59 -2.85 -2.37 1.41
C ILE A 59 -3.76 -1.15 1.34
N MET A 60 -4.08 -0.70 0.12
CA MET A 60 -4.92 0.46 -0.13
C MET A 60 -6.31 0.01 -0.58
N LYS A 61 -7.35 0.36 0.18
CA LYS A 61 -8.74 0.00 -0.11
C LYS A 61 -9.51 1.22 -0.60
N ARG A 62 -9.91 1.24 -1.88
CA ARG A 62 -10.67 2.35 -2.47
C ARG A 62 -12.00 2.51 -1.74
N HIS A 63 -12.35 3.75 -1.41
CA HIS A 63 -13.64 4.07 -0.82
C HIS A 63 -14.81 3.56 -1.68
N GLN A 64 -15.91 3.23 -1.01
CA GLN A 64 -17.15 2.96 -1.71
C GLN A 64 -17.66 4.26 -2.33
N ASN A 65 -18.22 4.19 -3.54
CA ASN A 65 -19.04 5.29 -4.03
C ASN A 65 -20.31 5.28 -3.17
N ARG A 66 -20.61 6.40 -2.51
CA ARG A 66 -21.93 6.61 -1.90
C ARG A 66 -22.99 6.64 -2.98
#